data_AF-Q22MX7-F1
#
_entry.id   AF-Q22MX7-F1
#
_cell.length_a   1.000
_cell.length_b   1.000
_cell.length_c   1.000
_cell.angle_alpha   90.00
_cell.angle_beta   90.00
_cell.angle_gamma   90.00
#
_symmetry.space_group_name_H-M   'P 1'
#
loop_
_entity.id
_entity.type
_entity.pdbx_description
1 polymer ?
#
loop_
_entity_poly.entity_id
_entity_poly.type
_entity_poly.pdbx_seq_one_letter_code
_entity_poly.pdbx_strand_id
1 'polypeptide(L)'
;MKIQIIILLSLCLTSVFAAGKCANHQAYLLVKAYFQDLATGNGQKALDDVNKFASYYENKNPSTSASSDDLGVCSQSGQYQGHPSCCDAKITKFLEKAALFKVKPLQNQNNIVMKFMNALVKMINKSTCNAKAGQTKPTKADDLKSNTALTSLQTLIKNSNACKIQFATAMVQFTRGAVCTVCAGTDQLSSFFGSDGKLIISQSSSDAFQKATNDALACFADVASWTATSTNPGLSVVVNDVFGAYLDSSCSTTALVTKLQNAFTSNGGIQKSGACSSTTVFKKQTNCEQAQQGDSTIDNQVNTGRFLEQMEFENIRVLQAPSADSTISSTGGVNILVQSPGDSNIDADGNVDTTTDAPGSSVINSFLLSSLAVLLLAIY
;
A
#
# COMPACT_ATOMS: atom_id res chain seq x y z
N MET A 1 43.59 15.83 38.43
CA MET A 1 42.84 14.55 38.54
C MET A 1 41.32 14.72 38.60
N LYS A 2 40.74 15.52 39.51
CA LYS A 2 39.25 15.65 39.63
C LYS A 2 38.54 16.16 38.36
N ILE A 3 39.11 17.13 37.64
CA ILE A 3 38.51 17.71 36.41
C ILE A 3 38.47 16.70 35.24
N GLN A 4 39.52 15.88 35.08
CA GLN A 4 39.57 14.87 34.02
C GLN A 4 38.56 13.73 34.24
N ILE A 5 38.30 13.36 35.51
CA ILE A 5 37.27 12.38 35.88
C ILE A 5 35.87 12.94 35.60
N ILE A 6 35.61 14.22 35.91
CA ILE A 6 34.32 14.89 35.64
C ILE A 6 34.06 15.02 34.13
N ILE A 7 35.09 15.32 33.33
CA ILE A 7 34.96 15.38 31.86
C ILE A 7 34.75 13.97 31.26
N LEU A 8 35.43 12.94 31.76
CA LEU A 8 35.18 11.56 31.32
C LEU A 8 33.77 11.09 31.71
N LEU A 9 33.31 11.39 32.93
CA LEU A 9 31.94 11.08 33.36
C LEU A 9 30.90 11.86 32.55
N SER A 10 31.14 13.12 32.19
CA SER A 10 30.21 13.91 31.36
C SER A 10 30.19 13.42 29.90
N LEU A 11 31.31 12.93 29.37
CA LEU A 11 31.38 12.28 28.05
C LEU A 11 30.71 10.89 28.03
N CYS A 12 30.83 10.11 29.11
CA CYS A 12 30.09 8.86 29.28
C CYS A 12 28.58 9.12 29.48
N LEU A 13 28.20 10.15 30.23
CA LEU A 13 26.79 10.54 30.39
C LEU A 13 26.20 11.02 29.06
N THR A 14 26.89 11.86 28.28
CA THR A 14 26.37 12.33 26.98
C THR A 14 26.25 11.22 25.94
N SER A 15 27.13 10.21 25.95
CA SER A 15 27.00 9.03 25.08
C SER A 15 25.87 8.09 25.50
N VAL A 16 25.61 7.93 26.80
CA VAL A 16 24.44 7.18 27.32
C VAL A 16 23.13 7.96 27.06
N PHE A 17 23.13 9.29 27.19
CA PHE A 17 21.97 10.14 26.85
C PHE A 17 21.72 10.23 25.33
N ALA A 18 22.73 10.05 24.47
CA ALA A 18 22.57 10.00 23.02
C ALA A 18 22.04 8.63 22.53
N ALA A 19 22.39 7.55 23.23
CA ALA A 19 21.89 6.19 22.98
C ALA A 19 20.42 5.99 23.41
N GLY A 20 19.87 6.91 24.21
CA GLY A 20 18.49 6.89 24.69
C GLY A 20 17.55 7.87 24.00
N LYS A 21 17.88 8.43 22.83
CA LYS A 21 16.98 9.35 22.11
C LYS A 21 16.23 8.66 20.98
N CYS A 22 14.94 8.96 20.87
CA CYS A 22 14.09 8.43 19.80
C CYS A 22 14.57 8.85 18.41
N ALA A 23 15.17 10.04 18.26
CA ALA A 23 15.73 10.51 16.98
C ALA A 23 16.75 9.54 16.33
N ASN A 24 17.48 8.76 17.12
CA ASN A 24 18.50 7.81 16.62
C ASN A 24 17.96 6.38 16.48
N HIS A 25 16.67 6.15 16.71
CA HIS A 25 16.06 4.83 16.64
C HIS A 25 16.10 4.30 15.21
N GLN A 26 16.74 3.15 14.99
CA GLN A 26 16.96 2.61 13.65
C GLN A 26 15.67 2.43 12.83
N ALA A 27 14.61 1.89 13.46
CA ALA A 27 13.32 1.75 12.81
C ALA A 27 12.72 3.11 12.40
N TYR A 28 12.96 4.17 13.19
CA TYR A 28 12.44 5.50 12.90
C TYR A 28 13.09 6.09 11.66
N LEU A 29 14.40 5.91 11.48
CA LEU A 29 15.10 6.41 10.30
C LEU A 29 14.53 5.82 8.99
N LEU A 30 14.20 4.53 9.00
CA LEU A 30 13.57 3.85 7.87
C LEU A 30 12.12 4.31 7.66
N VAL A 31 11.34 4.37 8.73
CA VAL A 31 9.92 4.74 8.69
C VAL A 31 9.70 6.20 8.31
N LYS A 32 10.59 7.12 8.73
CA LYS A 32 10.53 8.53 8.34
C LYS A 32 10.62 8.69 6.83
N ALA A 33 11.61 8.05 6.20
CA ALA A 33 11.78 8.10 4.75
C ALA A 33 10.58 7.46 4.03
N TYR A 34 10.08 6.33 4.54
CA TYR A 34 8.93 5.65 3.98
C TYR A 34 7.65 6.50 4.07
N PHE A 35 7.40 7.18 5.19
CA PHE A 35 6.25 8.07 5.33
C PHE A 35 6.30 9.29 4.41
N GLN A 36 7.49 9.86 4.17
CA GLN A 36 7.66 10.95 3.23
C GLN A 36 7.28 10.53 1.79
N ASP A 37 7.65 9.32 1.38
CA ASP A 37 7.22 8.74 0.10
C ASP A 37 5.69 8.55 0.05
N LEU A 38 5.10 7.94 1.09
CA LEU A 38 3.65 7.72 1.16
C LEU A 38 2.84 9.03 1.12
N ALA A 39 3.30 10.07 1.79
CA ALA A 39 2.61 11.36 1.87
C ALA A 39 2.67 12.16 0.56
N THR A 40 3.72 11.97 -0.26
CA THR A 40 3.89 12.70 -1.53
C THR A 40 2.71 12.48 -2.49
N GLY A 41 2.11 11.27 -2.48
CA GLY A 41 0.93 10.93 -3.28
C GLY A 41 -0.41 11.42 -2.72
N ASN A 42 -0.43 12.04 -1.54
CA ASN A 42 -1.65 12.37 -0.78
C ASN A 42 -1.83 13.88 -0.50
N GLY A 43 -0.96 14.73 -1.06
CA GLY A 43 -1.05 16.20 -0.99
C GLY A 43 -0.37 16.82 0.23
N GLN A 44 -0.38 18.16 0.29
CA GLN A 44 0.42 18.92 1.26
C GLN A 44 0.07 18.62 2.72
N LYS A 45 -1.23 18.43 3.03
CA LYS A 45 -1.67 18.11 4.40
C LYS A 45 -1.03 16.83 4.95
N ALA A 46 -0.94 15.77 4.12
CA ALA A 46 -0.30 14.53 4.52
C ALA A 46 1.20 14.72 4.81
N LEU A 47 1.89 15.54 4.00
CA LEU A 47 3.29 15.88 4.22
C LEU A 47 3.49 16.66 5.54
N ASP A 48 2.62 17.63 5.81
CA ASP A 48 2.67 18.41 7.05
C ASP A 48 2.46 17.53 8.28
N ASP A 49 1.53 16.58 8.22
CA ASP A 49 1.25 15.66 9.32
C ASP A 49 2.40 14.67 9.55
N VAL A 50 3.06 14.18 8.48
CA VAL A 50 4.32 13.40 8.59
C VAL A 50 5.43 14.23 9.24
N ASN A 51 5.57 15.51 8.90
CA ASN A 51 6.60 16.38 9.48
C ASN A 51 6.34 16.66 10.97
N LYS A 52 5.07 16.81 11.37
CA LYS A 52 4.68 16.92 12.78
C LYS A 52 4.97 15.63 13.55
N PHE A 53 4.63 14.47 12.97
CA PHE A 53 4.99 13.17 13.54
C PHE A 53 6.51 13.05 13.75
N ALA A 54 7.31 13.35 12.73
CA ALA A 54 8.77 13.31 12.79
C ALA A 54 9.31 14.20 13.91
N SER A 55 8.83 15.45 13.97
CA SER A 55 9.20 16.41 15.01
C SER A 55 8.80 15.93 16.41
N TYR A 56 7.62 15.33 16.55
CA TYR A 56 7.15 14.79 17.83
C TYR A 56 8.02 13.61 18.30
N TYR A 57 8.30 12.67 17.39
CA TYR A 57 9.08 11.48 17.67
C TYR A 57 10.54 11.83 18.02
N GLU A 58 11.18 12.73 17.27
CA GLU A 58 12.57 13.14 17.48
C GLU A 58 12.81 13.82 18.84
N ASN A 59 11.81 14.54 19.35
CA ASN A 59 11.87 15.23 20.63
C ASN A 59 11.47 14.35 21.82
N LYS A 60 11.05 13.10 21.58
CA LYS A 60 10.64 12.18 22.62
C LYS A 60 11.82 11.38 23.16
N ASN A 61 11.75 11.03 24.43
CA ASN A 61 12.62 10.04 25.05
C ASN A 61 11.81 8.74 25.26
N PRO A 62 12.44 7.56 25.19
CA PRO A 62 11.81 6.31 25.58
C PRO A 62 11.22 6.45 26.98
N SER A 63 9.92 6.21 27.10
CA SER A 63 9.23 6.22 28.39
C SER A 63 9.34 4.84 29.05
N THR A 64 8.75 4.71 30.23
CA THR A 64 8.52 3.42 30.88
C THR A 64 7.84 2.43 29.93
N SER A 65 7.97 1.14 30.21
CA SER A 65 7.37 0.02 29.47
C SER A 65 6.01 0.34 28.85
N ALA A 66 5.94 0.32 27.51
CA ALA A 66 4.73 0.71 26.78
C ALA A 66 3.58 -0.26 27.06
N SER A 67 2.40 0.28 27.37
CA SER A 67 1.18 -0.50 27.59
C SER A 67 0.47 -0.83 26.27
N SER A 68 -0.51 -1.73 26.30
CA SER A 68 -1.37 -1.98 25.13
C SER A 68 -2.13 -0.71 24.68
N ASP A 69 -2.55 0.13 25.62
CA ASP A 69 -3.28 1.37 25.31
C ASP A 69 -2.39 2.41 24.62
N ASP A 70 -1.11 2.47 25.00
CA ASP A 70 -0.12 3.29 24.32
C ASP A 70 0.15 2.79 22.90
N LEU A 71 0.12 1.47 22.72
CA LEU A 71 0.52 0.82 21.48
C LEU A 71 -0.62 0.66 20.47
N GLY A 72 -1.88 0.72 20.90
CA GLY A 72 -3.05 0.64 20.02
C GLY A 72 -2.97 -0.55 19.07
N VAL A 73 -3.15 -0.32 17.76
CA VAL A 73 -3.06 -1.38 16.74
C VAL A 73 -1.68 -2.07 16.69
N CYS A 74 -0.61 -1.38 17.07
CA CYS A 74 0.73 -1.96 17.13
C CYS A 74 0.88 -2.98 18.27
N SER A 75 -0.09 -3.07 19.19
CA SER A 75 -0.05 -4.01 20.31
C SER A 75 -0.48 -5.44 19.94
N GLN A 76 -1.05 -5.65 18.74
CA GLN A 76 -1.69 -6.93 18.32
C GLN A 76 -0.80 -8.18 18.44
N SER A 77 0.51 -8.06 18.19
CA SER A 77 1.44 -9.19 18.31
C SER A 77 2.06 -9.33 19.70
N GLY A 78 1.79 -8.40 20.62
CA GLY A 78 2.44 -8.31 21.94
C GLY A 78 3.93 -7.94 21.89
N GLN A 79 4.53 -7.86 20.70
CA GLN A 79 5.99 -7.77 20.50
C GLN A 79 6.63 -6.48 21.02
N TYR A 80 5.84 -5.43 21.24
CA TYR A 80 6.32 -4.13 21.71
C TYR A 80 5.88 -3.82 23.16
N GLN A 81 4.96 -4.62 23.71
CA GLN A 81 4.39 -4.37 25.04
C GLN A 81 5.43 -4.68 26.12
N GLY A 82 5.45 -3.88 27.19
CA GLY A 82 6.33 -4.14 28.33
C GLY A 82 7.78 -3.63 28.15
N HIS A 83 8.11 -3.06 26.99
CA HIS A 83 9.46 -2.57 26.68
C HIS A 83 9.56 -1.03 26.69
N PRO A 84 10.69 -0.45 27.13
CA PRO A 84 10.93 0.99 27.05
C PRO A 84 10.95 1.47 25.59
N SER A 85 9.90 2.17 25.16
CA SER A 85 9.74 2.57 23.76
C SER A 85 9.45 4.06 23.61
N CYS A 86 9.62 4.54 22.39
CA CYS A 86 9.29 5.90 21.99
C CYS A 86 7.80 6.10 21.69
N CYS A 87 7.01 5.02 21.63
CA CYS A 87 5.60 5.12 21.25
C CYS A 87 4.70 5.57 22.42
N ASP A 88 3.64 6.27 22.07
CA ASP A 88 2.46 6.52 22.90
C ASP A 88 1.22 6.46 22.02
N ALA A 89 0.05 6.63 22.63
CA ALA A 89 -1.22 6.61 21.93
C ALA A 89 -1.33 7.63 20.79
N LYS A 90 -0.62 8.76 20.82
CA LYS A 90 -0.64 9.74 19.72
C LYS A 90 0.18 9.25 18.54
N ILE A 91 1.37 8.70 18.80
CA ILE A 91 2.21 8.08 17.78
C ILE A 91 1.45 6.93 17.13
N THR A 92 0.90 5.99 17.91
CA THR A 92 0.29 4.79 17.33
C THR A 92 -1.01 5.08 16.59
N LYS A 93 -1.82 6.05 17.03
CA LYS A 93 -2.94 6.59 16.24
C LYS A 93 -2.49 7.20 14.91
N PHE A 94 -1.39 7.94 14.90
CA PHE A 94 -0.81 8.46 13.66
C PHE A 94 -0.39 7.31 12.73
N LEU A 95 0.36 6.32 13.23
CA LEU A 95 0.83 5.17 12.45
C LEU A 95 -0.33 4.39 11.81
N GLU A 96 -1.40 4.18 12.57
CA GLU A 96 -2.62 3.50 12.11
C GLU A 96 -3.22 4.19 10.88
N LYS A 97 -3.34 5.52 10.93
CA LYS A 97 -3.95 6.35 9.90
C LYS A 97 -3.00 6.62 8.73
N ALA A 98 -1.71 6.83 8.98
CA ALA A 98 -0.72 7.07 7.95
C ALA A 98 -0.52 5.86 7.04
N ALA A 99 -0.74 4.63 7.54
CA ALA A 99 -0.75 3.44 6.69
C ALA A 99 -1.84 3.51 5.59
N LEU A 100 -2.94 4.21 5.83
CA LEU A 100 -4.05 4.39 4.87
C LEU A 100 -3.68 5.33 3.72
N PHE A 101 -2.59 6.09 3.80
CA PHE A 101 -2.06 6.85 2.66
C PHE A 101 -1.72 5.97 1.45
N LYS A 102 -1.53 4.65 1.65
CA LYS A 102 -1.34 3.66 0.58
C LYS A 102 -2.59 3.42 -0.26
N VAL A 103 -3.78 3.64 0.29
CA VAL A 103 -5.06 3.24 -0.33
C VAL A 103 -5.31 4.00 -1.63
N LYS A 104 -5.36 5.33 -1.57
CA LYS A 104 -5.74 6.16 -2.73
C LYS A 104 -4.81 5.98 -3.94
N PRO A 105 -3.46 5.96 -3.79
CA PRO A 105 -2.57 5.64 -4.90
C PRO A 105 -2.78 4.26 -5.53
N LEU A 106 -3.18 3.24 -4.76
CA LEU A 106 -3.50 1.91 -5.28
C LEU A 106 -4.85 1.91 -6.00
N GLN A 107 -5.86 2.58 -5.45
CA GLN A 107 -7.21 2.59 -6.01
C GLN A 107 -7.34 3.43 -7.29
N ASN A 108 -6.53 4.47 -7.45
CA ASN A 108 -6.57 5.35 -8.63
C ASN A 108 -5.92 4.76 -9.88
N GLN A 109 -5.25 3.60 -9.79
CA GLN A 109 -4.65 2.98 -10.95
C GLN A 109 -5.70 2.32 -11.86
N ASN A 110 -5.50 2.43 -13.17
CA ASN A 110 -6.33 1.75 -14.16
C ASN A 110 -6.05 0.24 -14.12
N ASN A 111 -6.86 -0.48 -13.36
CA ASN A 111 -6.81 -1.94 -13.34
C ASN A 111 -7.29 -2.54 -14.68
N ILE A 112 -7.12 -3.85 -14.82
CA ILE A 112 -7.49 -4.60 -16.03
C ILE A 112 -8.96 -4.42 -16.46
N VAL A 113 -9.88 -4.29 -15.51
CA VAL A 113 -11.32 -4.08 -15.79
C VAL A 113 -11.59 -2.67 -16.31
N MET A 114 -10.89 -1.66 -15.80
CA MET A 114 -10.94 -0.30 -16.37
C MET A 114 -10.41 -0.27 -17.80
N LYS A 115 -9.28 -0.97 -18.06
CA LYS A 115 -8.73 -1.11 -19.41
C LYS A 115 -9.73 -1.79 -20.35
N PHE A 116 -10.42 -2.83 -19.88
CA PHE A 116 -11.49 -3.51 -20.62
C PHE A 116 -12.66 -2.59 -20.96
N MET A 117 -13.18 -1.82 -19.99
CA MET A 117 -14.25 -0.84 -20.26
C MET A 117 -13.81 0.23 -21.26
N ASN A 118 -12.58 0.73 -21.14
CA ASN A 118 -12.01 1.68 -22.11
C ASN A 118 -11.90 1.06 -23.52
N ALA A 119 -11.55 -0.22 -23.62
CA ALA A 119 -11.51 -0.95 -24.88
C ALA A 119 -12.91 -1.09 -25.50
N LEU A 120 -13.92 -1.43 -24.70
CA LEU A 120 -15.32 -1.51 -25.13
C LEU A 120 -15.82 -0.19 -25.70
N VAL A 121 -15.64 0.91 -24.98
CA VAL A 121 -16.03 2.26 -25.43
C VAL A 121 -15.38 2.58 -26.78
N LYS A 122 -14.08 2.34 -26.92
CA LYS A 122 -13.36 2.59 -28.18
C LYS A 122 -13.88 1.72 -29.31
N MET A 123 -14.13 0.44 -29.07
CA MET A 123 -14.63 -0.49 -30.09
C MET A 123 -16.02 -0.09 -30.58
N ILE A 124 -16.92 0.29 -29.68
CA ILE A 124 -18.28 0.78 -30.03
C ILE A 124 -18.20 2.03 -30.92
N ASN A 125 -17.32 2.98 -30.58
CA ASN A 125 -17.17 4.24 -31.32
C ASN A 125 -16.39 4.09 -32.63
N LYS A 126 -15.44 3.15 -32.73
CA LYS A 126 -14.72 2.85 -33.98
C LYS A 126 -15.51 1.97 -34.95
N SER A 127 -16.51 1.23 -34.47
CA SER A 127 -17.33 0.38 -35.33
C SER A 127 -18.13 1.20 -36.35
N THR A 128 -18.30 0.64 -37.54
CA THR A 128 -19.23 1.17 -38.57
C THR A 128 -20.70 0.94 -38.19
N CYS A 129 -20.96 0.26 -37.07
CA CYS A 129 -22.29 -0.06 -36.62
C CYS A 129 -23.01 1.17 -36.07
N ASN A 130 -24.29 1.29 -36.41
CA ASN A 130 -25.14 2.35 -35.86
C ASN A 130 -25.46 2.09 -34.38
N ALA A 131 -25.78 3.17 -33.67
CA ALA A 131 -26.32 3.06 -32.33
C ALA A 131 -27.72 2.41 -32.37
N LYS A 132 -28.05 1.63 -31.36
CA LYS A 132 -29.40 1.08 -31.18
C LYS A 132 -30.42 2.21 -31.05
N ALA A 133 -31.62 2.02 -31.59
CA ALA A 133 -32.67 3.04 -31.53
C ALA A 133 -32.93 3.52 -30.09
N GLY A 134 -32.93 4.85 -29.90
CA GLY A 134 -33.13 5.49 -28.59
C GLY A 134 -31.93 5.40 -27.63
N GLN A 135 -30.77 4.91 -28.09
CA GLN A 135 -29.55 4.83 -27.29
C GLN A 135 -28.44 5.71 -27.87
N THR A 136 -27.63 6.27 -26.98
CA THR A 136 -26.40 7.00 -27.34
C THR A 136 -25.20 6.12 -27.04
N LYS A 137 -24.26 6.03 -27.99
CA LYS A 137 -22.99 5.31 -27.76
C LYS A 137 -22.25 5.92 -26.55
N PRO A 138 -21.67 5.09 -25.67
CA PRO A 138 -20.89 5.60 -24.54
C PRO A 138 -19.65 6.32 -25.04
N THR A 139 -19.28 7.43 -24.42
CA THR A 139 -18.11 8.24 -24.78
C THR A 139 -16.89 7.96 -23.91
N LYS A 140 -17.13 7.51 -22.67
CA LYS A 140 -16.11 7.16 -21.66
C LYS A 140 -16.55 5.96 -20.83
N ALA A 141 -15.60 5.33 -20.13
CA ALA A 141 -15.89 4.16 -19.28
C ALA A 141 -16.93 4.46 -18.19
N ASP A 142 -16.99 5.69 -17.68
CA ASP A 142 -17.99 6.08 -16.68
C ASP A 142 -19.43 6.03 -17.21
N ASP A 143 -19.64 6.19 -18.52
CA ASP A 143 -20.96 6.05 -19.14
C ASP A 143 -21.42 4.58 -19.09
N LEU A 144 -20.47 3.64 -19.19
CA LEU A 144 -20.75 2.22 -19.00
C LEU A 144 -21.01 1.89 -17.51
N LYS A 145 -20.20 2.42 -16.60
CA LYS A 145 -20.37 2.20 -15.15
C LYS A 145 -21.72 2.69 -14.64
N SER A 146 -22.17 3.85 -15.11
CA SER A 146 -23.44 4.46 -14.70
C SER A 146 -24.67 3.79 -15.30
N ASN A 147 -24.51 2.97 -16.34
CA ASN A 147 -25.61 2.21 -16.92
C ASN A 147 -25.90 0.93 -16.12
N THR A 148 -26.83 1.04 -15.18
CA THR A 148 -27.25 -0.07 -14.29
C THR A 148 -27.98 -1.20 -15.00
N ALA A 149 -28.45 -0.99 -16.24
CA ALA A 149 -29.10 -2.04 -17.02
C ALA A 149 -28.12 -3.10 -17.55
N LEU A 150 -26.82 -2.79 -17.60
CA LEU A 150 -25.75 -3.71 -18.00
C LEU A 150 -25.39 -4.67 -16.87
N THR A 151 -26.33 -5.56 -16.51
CA THR A 151 -26.24 -6.40 -15.31
C THR A 151 -24.97 -7.25 -15.21
N SER A 152 -24.45 -7.73 -16.34
CA SER A 152 -23.20 -8.51 -16.36
C SER A 152 -21.99 -7.61 -16.11
N LEU A 153 -21.99 -6.41 -16.68
CA LEU A 153 -20.96 -5.41 -16.40
C LEU A 153 -21.00 -4.96 -14.93
N GLN A 154 -22.19 -4.72 -14.36
CA GLN A 154 -22.32 -4.32 -12.96
C GLN A 154 -21.80 -5.39 -12.00
N THR A 155 -22.04 -6.66 -12.31
CA THR A 155 -21.46 -7.80 -11.57
C THR A 155 -19.93 -7.81 -11.67
N LEU A 156 -19.39 -7.61 -12.87
CA LEU A 156 -17.94 -7.51 -13.09
C LEU A 156 -17.31 -6.36 -12.29
N ILE A 157 -17.91 -5.16 -12.32
CA ILE A 157 -17.44 -3.97 -11.58
C ILE A 157 -17.46 -4.25 -10.08
N LYS A 158 -18.56 -4.80 -9.54
CA LYS A 158 -18.68 -5.14 -8.13
C LYS A 158 -17.57 -6.10 -7.69
N ASN A 159 -17.33 -7.16 -8.46
CA ASN A 159 -16.29 -8.14 -8.15
C ASN A 159 -14.89 -7.51 -8.25
N SER A 160 -14.63 -6.69 -9.28
CA SER A 160 -13.37 -5.96 -9.40
C SER A 160 -13.12 -5.04 -8.20
N ASN A 161 -14.15 -4.35 -7.72
CA ASN A 161 -14.07 -3.49 -6.54
C ASN A 161 -13.76 -4.29 -5.28
N ALA A 162 -14.32 -5.49 -5.13
CA ALA A 162 -13.97 -6.38 -4.02
C ALA A 162 -12.49 -6.82 -4.08
N CYS A 163 -11.98 -7.21 -5.26
CA CYS A 163 -10.56 -7.56 -5.41
C CYS A 163 -9.64 -6.37 -5.08
N LYS A 164 -10.00 -5.16 -5.53
CA LYS A 164 -9.30 -3.91 -5.23
C LYS A 164 -9.21 -3.64 -3.73
N ILE A 165 -10.32 -3.81 -3.01
CA ILE A 165 -10.37 -3.59 -1.56
C ILE A 165 -9.48 -4.62 -0.87
N GLN A 166 -9.60 -5.91 -1.20
CA GLN A 166 -8.76 -6.97 -0.62
C GLN A 166 -7.27 -6.70 -0.81
N PHE A 167 -6.86 -6.30 -2.02
CA PHE A 167 -5.48 -5.97 -2.32
C PHE A 167 -4.99 -4.75 -1.50
N ALA A 168 -5.77 -3.66 -1.47
CA ALA A 168 -5.43 -2.48 -0.70
C ALA A 168 -5.36 -2.77 0.80
N THR A 169 -6.28 -3.56 1.35
CA THR A 169 -6.25 -3.99 2.75
C THR A 169 -4.97 -4.74 3.07
N ALA A 170 -4.56 -5.72 2.26
CA ALA A 170 -3.31 -6.46 2.48
C ALA A 170 -2.09 -5.52 2.48
N MET A 171 -2.02 -4.59 1.52
CA MET A 171 -0.92 -3.62 1.43
C MET A 171 -0.91 -2.62 2.58
N VAL A 172 -2.08 -2.18 3.06
CA VAL A 172 -2.23 -1.31 4.23
C VAL A 172 -1.80 -2.03 5.50
N GLN A 173 -2.24 -3.27 5.71
CA GLN A 173 -1.88 -4.07 6.90
C GLN A 173 -0.38 -4.34 6.96
N PHE A 174 0.24 -4.65 5.82
CA PHE A 174 1.69 -4.78 5.67
C PHE A 174 2.42 -3.47 5.99
N THR A 175 1.94 -2.36 5.42
CA THR A 175 2.48 -1.02 5.68
C THR A 175 2.36 -0.67 7.17
N ARG A 176 1.23 -1.00 7.80
CA ARG A 176 0.98 -0.74 9.23
C ARG A 176 1.96 -1.51 10.12
N GLY A 177 2.15 -2.81 9.90
CA GLY A 177 3.11 -3.57 10.70
C GLY A 177 4.54 -3.11 10.50
N ALA A 178 4.91 -2.73 9.27
CA ALA A 178 6.20 -2.12 8.98
C ALA A 178 6.42 -0.82 9.79
N VAL A 179 5.46 0.09 9.80
CA VAL A 179 5.62 1.37 10.52
C VAL A 179 5.47 1.24 12.03
N CYS A 180 4.76 0.21 12.52
CA CYS A 180 4.70 -0.13 13.94
C CYS A 180 6.07 -0.53 14.53
N THR A 181 7.07 -0.83 13.71
CA THR A 181 8.43 -1.14 14.18
C THR A 181 9.11 0.04 14.88
N VAL A 182 8.63 1.28 14.71
CA VAL A 182 9.09 2.43 15.52
C VAL A 182 8.72 2.29 16.99
N CYS A 183 7.79 1.39 17.33
CA CYS A 183 7.43 1.09 18.72
C CYS A 183 8.30 0.01 19.35
N ALA A 184 9.27 -0.53 18.63
CA ALA A 184 10.26 -1.42 19.22
C ALA A 184 10.91 -0.76 20.44
N GLY A 185 11.06 -1.54 21.51
CA GLY A 185 11.82 -1.09 22.67
C GLY A 185 13.29 -0.90 22.30
N THR A 186 13.96 0.07 22.92
CA THR A 186 15.39 0.29 22.69
C THR A 186 16.24 -0.91 23.11
N ASP A 187 15.72 -1.74 24.01
CA ASP A 187 16.27 -3.01 24.48
C ASP A 187 15.99 -4.20 23.54
N GLN A 188 15.05 -4.07 22.61
CA GLN A 188 14.62 -5.15 21.70
C GLN A 188 15.02 -4.94 20.23
N LEU A 189 15.74 -3.87 19.91
CA LEU A 189 16.13 -3.56 18.54
C LEU A 189 16.88 -4.71 17.84
N SER A 190 17.79 -5.38 18.54
CA SER A 190 18.54 -6.53 17.99
C SER A 190 17.68 -7.78 17.70
N SER A 191 16.50 -7.88 18.32
CA SER A 191 15.51 -8.95 18.05
C SER A 191 14.73 -8.70 16.75
N PHE A 192 14.71 -7.45 16.28
CA PHE A 192 13.93 -7.02 15.13
C PHE A 192 14.77 -6.55 13.95
N PHE A 193 16.03 -6.21 14.17
CA PHE A 193 16.95 -5.75 13.13
C PHE A 193 18.24 -6.58 13.16
N GLY A 194 18.64 -7.09 12.00
CA GLY A 194 19.92 -7.76 11.82
C GLY A 194 21.10 -6.79 11.94
N SER A 195 22.31 -7.33 12.08
CA SER A 195 23.54 -6.53 12.14
C SER A 195 23.82 -5.73 10.87
N ASP A 196 23.23 -6.13 9.74
CA ASP A 196 23.27 -5.42 8.45
C ASP A 196 22.22 -4.30 8.36
N GLY A 197 21.46 -4.08 9.42
CA GLY A 197 20.46 -3.05 9.54
C GLY A 197 19.09 -3.39 8.95
N LYS A 198 18.91 -4.61 8.42
CA LYS A 198 17.66 -5.05 7.81
C LYS A 198 16.64 -5.50 8.86
N LEU A 199 15.37 -5.22 8.58
CA LEU A 199 14.27 -5.71 9.42
C LEU A 199 14.19 -7.25 9.33
N ILE A 200 14.00 -7.92 10.45
CA ILE A 200 13.77 -9.36 10.55
C ILE A 200 12.26 -9.58 10.64
N ILE A 201 11.69 -10.22 9.64
CA ILE A 201 10.26 -10.52 9.53
C ILE A 201 10.04 -11.99 9.91
N SER A 202 9.00 -12.26 10.69
CA SER A 202 8.64 -13.65 10.97
C SER A 202 8.11 -14.35 9.72
N GLN A 203 8.52 -15.61 9.52
CA GLN A 203 8.07 -16.43 8.40
C GLN A 203 6.53 -16.48 8.29
N SER A 204 5.83 -16.66 9.42
CA SER A 204 4.36 -16.72 9.44
C SER A 204 3.71 -15.43 8.94
N SER A 205 4.28 -14.27 9.27
CA SER A 205 3.76 -12.98 8.80
C SER A 205 4.07 -12.73 7.33
N SER A 206 5.26 -13.14 6.87
CA SER A 206 5.63 -13.16 5.45
C SER A 206 4.65 -14.01 4.63
N ASP A 207 4.39 -15.24 5.08
CA ASP A 207 3.50 -16.18 4.39
C ASP A 207 2.06 -15.66 4.36
N ALA A 208 1.58 -15.06 5.46
CA ALA A 208 0.25 -14.47 5.52
C ALA A 208 0.09 -13.30 4.54
N PHE A 209 1.10 -12.43 4.43
CA PHE A 209 1.09 -11.33 3.45
C PHE A 209 1.12 -11.85 2.01
N GLN A 210 1.98 -12.81 1.70
CA GLN A 210 2.05 -13.42 0.37
C GLN A 210 0.73 -14.11 0.01
N LYS A 211 0.12 -14.83 0.95
CA LYS A 211 -1.19 -15.44 0.74
C LYS A 211 -2.25 -14.39 0.45
N ALA A 212 -2.36 -13.35 1.27
CA ALA A 212 -3.37 -12.30 1.12
C ALA A 212 -3.24 -11.57 -0.23
N THR A 213 -2.02 -11.26 -0.66
CA THR A 213 -1.77 -10.62 -1.95
C THR A 213 -2.01 -11.57 -3.13
N ASN A 214 -1.59 -12.84 -3.04
CA ASN A 214 -1.86 -13.85 -4.06
C ASN A 214 -3.37 -14.11 -4.23
N ASP A 215 -4.13 -14.19 -3.13
CA ASP A 215 -5.58 -14.37 -3.17
C ASP A 215 -6.27 -13.18 -3.88
N ALA A 216 -5.85 -11.96 -3.57
CA ALA A 216 -6.36 -10.76 -4.22
C ALA A 216 -5.99 -10.70 -5.72
N LEU A 217 -4.78 -11.13 -6.10
CA LEU A 217 -4.36 -11.21 -7.50
C LEU A 217 -5.07 -12.34 -8.26
N ALA A 218 -5.35 -13.46 -7.60
CA ALA A 218 -6.19 -14.52 -8.15
C ALA A 218 -7.62 -14.01 -8.40
N CYS A 219 -8.20 -13.23 -7.47
CA CYS A 219 -9.46 -12.53 -7.68
C CYS A 219 -9.42 -11.64 -8.94
N PHE A 220 -8.33 -10.88 -9.14
CA PHE A 220 -8.16 -10.07 -10.36
C PHE A 220 -8.06 -10.90 -11.63
N ALA A 221 -7.37 -12.05 -11.58
CA ALA A 221 -7.28 -12.95 -12.72
C ALA A 221 -8.64 -13.57 -13.06
N ASP A 222 -9.45 -13.90 -12.05
CA ASP A 222 -10.80 -14.44 -12.25
C ASP A 222 -11.74 -13.40 -12.86
N VAL A 223 -11.67 -12.14 -12.43
CA VAL A 223 -12.47 -11.07 -13.05
C VAL A 223 -12.02 -10.71 -14.47
N ALA A 224 -10.76 -10.95 -14.81
CA ALA A 224 -10.23 -10.76 -16.15
C ALA A 224 -10.46 -11.98 -17.08
N SER A 225 -11.04 -13.07 -16.58
CA SER A 225 -11.26 -14.28 -17.37
C SER A 225 -12.23 -14.04 -18.52
N TRP A 226 -11.87 -14.51 -19.72
CA TRP A 226 -12.74 -14.41 -20.89
C TRP A 226 -14.03 -15.22 -20.73
N THR A 227 -13.92 -16.40 -20.12
CA THR A 227 -15.03 -17.31 -19.85
C THR A 227 -15.52 -17.16 -18.41
N ALA A 228 -16.78 -17.52 -18.17
CA ALA A 228 -17.38 -17.49 -16.84
C ALA A 228 -16.60 -18.37 -15.84
N THR A 229 -16.59 -17.93 -14.59
CA THR A 229 -16.11 -18.70 -13.43
C THR A 229 -17.26 -18.83 -12.41
N SER A 230 -17.03 -19.50 -11.29
CA SER A 230 -18.04 -19.62 -10.22
C SER A 230 -18.47 -18.28 -9.62
N THR A 231 -17.64 -17.24 -9.77
CA THR A 231 -17.86 -15.92 -9.16
C THR A 231 -17.96 -14.79 -10.17
N ASN A 232 -17.57 -15.00 -11.44
CA ASN A 232 -17.54 -13.97 -12.47
C ASN A 232 -18.31 -14.38 -13.75
N PRO A 233 -19.09 -13.49 -14.38
CA PRO A 233 -19.80 -13.79 -15.63
C PRO A 233 -18.88 -14.08 -16.83
N GLY A 234 -17.61 -13.68 -16.77
CA GLY A 234 -16.65 -13.75 -17.86
C GLY A 234 -16.76 -12.55 -18.81
N LEU A 235 -15.62 -12.07 -19.31
CA LEU A 235 -15.58 -10.90 -20.18
C LEU A 235 -16.43 -11.08 -21.44
N SER A 236 -16.50 -12.28 -22.02
CA SER A 236 -17.32 -12.57 -23.20
C SER A 236 -18.81 -12.22 -23.02
N VAL A 237 -19.39 -12.58 -21.88
CA VAL A 237 -20.79 -12.27 -21.53
C VAL A 237 -20.97 -10.76 -21.39
N VAL A 238 -20.01 -10.08 -20.77
CA VAL A 238 -20.02 -8.62 -20.61
C VAL A 238 -19.91 -7.90 -21.96
N VAL A 239 -19.06 -8.38 -22.88
CA VAL A 239 -18.99 -7.83 -24.25
C VAL A 239 -20.36 -7.92 -24.93
N ASN A 240 -21.01 -9.07 -24.85
CA ASN A 240 -22.32 -9.28 -25.48
C ASN A 240 -23.42 -8.41 -24.86
N ASP A 241 -23.45 -8.29 -23.54
CA ASP A 241 -24.36 -7.41 -22.79
C ASP A 241 -24.20 -5.94 -23.24
N VAL A 242 -22.96 -5.46 -23.26
CA VAL A 242 -22.62 -4.09 -23.66
C VAL A 242 -22.94 -3.84 -25.14
N PHE A 243 -22.54 -4.72 -26.05
CA PHE A 243 -22.82 -4.54 -27.46
C PHE A 243 -24.31 -4.61 -27.77
N GLY A 244 -25.06 -5.53 -27.14
CA GLY A 244 -26.51 -5.65 -27.31
C GLY A 244 -27.31 -4.45 -26.77
N ALA A 245 -26.74 -3.71 -25.81
CA ALA A 245 -27.32 -2.48 -25.29
C ALA A 245 -27.13 -1.29 -26.25
N TYR A 246 -25.94 -1.14 -26.85
CA TYR A 246 -25.58 0.08 -27.58
C TYR A 246 -25.54 -0.02 -29.09
N LEU A 247 -25.34 -1.22 -29.66
CA LEU A 247 -25.24 -1.42 -31.10
C LEU A 247 -26.55 -1.97 -31.67
N ASP A 248 -26.87 -1.55 -32.90
CA ASP A 248 -28.02 -2.07 -33.64
C ASP A 248 -27.89 -3.58 -33.90
N SER A 249 -29.00 -4.32 -33.94
CA SER A 249 -29.00 -5.78 -34.16
C SER A 249 -28.50 -6.19 -35.54
N SER A 250 -28.50 -5.29 -36.51
CA SER A 250 -27.88 -5.49 -37.84
C SER A 250 -26.35 -5.44 -37.80
N CYS A 251 -25.74 -5.02 -36.68
CA CYS A 251 -24.29 -5.00 -36.50
C CYS A 251 -23.73 -6.42 -36.32
N SER A 252 -22.86 -6.86 -37.23
CA SER A 252 -22.04 -8.05 -36.99
C SER A 252 -20.93 -7.73 -35.99
N THR A 253 -21.10 -8.18 -34.75
CA THR A 253 -20.15 -7.94 -33.64
C THR A 253 -19.05 -8.99 -33.55
N THR A 254 -19.13 -10.09 -34.30
CA THR A 254 -18.19 -11.23 -34.22
C THR A 254 -16.73 -10.78 -34.32
N ALA A 255 -16.38 -9.97 -35.31
CA ALA A 255 -15.01 -9.48 -35.48
C ALA A 255 -14.55 -8.56 -34.33
N LEU A 256 -15.47 -7.82 -33.69
CA LEU A 256 -15.16 -6.98 -32.54
C LEU A 256 -14.93 -7.84 -31.28
N VAL A 257 -15.78 -8.85 -31.07
CA VAL A 257 -15.66 -9.82 -29.97
C VAL A 257 -14.34 -10.58 -30.06
N THR A 258 -13.98 -11.12 -31.24
CA THR A 258 -12.71 -11.84 -31.44
C THR A 258 -11.50 -10.96 -31.17
N LYS A 259 -11.54 -9.68 -31.55
CA LYS A 259 -10.46 -8.74 -31.26
C LYS A 259 -10.29 -8.49 -29.75
N LEU A 260 -11.39 -8.31 -29.02
CA LEU A 260 -11.36 -8.18 -27.56
C LEU A 260 -10.86 -9.48 -26.91
N GLN A 261 -11.32 -10.63 -27.39
CA GLN A 261 -10.86 -11.93 -26.92
C GLN A 261 -9.35 -12.07 -27.02
N ASN A 262 -8.78 -11.76 -28.18
CA ASN A 262 -7.34 -11.88 -28.40
C ASN A 262 -6.54 -10.95 -27.48
N ALA A 263 -6.98 -9.69 -27.32
CA ALA A 263 -6.30 -8.74 -26.44
C ALA A 263 -6.29 -9.20 -24.97
N PHE A 264 -7.42 -9.69 -24.46
CA PHE A 264 -7.55 -10.04 -23.04
C PHE A 264 -7.15 -11.49 -22.71
N THR A 265 -7.19 -12.41 -23.67
CA THR A 265 -6.74 -13.80 -23.45
C THR A 265 -5.22 -13.89 -23.57
N SER A 266 -4.62 -13.23 -24.57
CA SER A 266 -3.17 -13.30 -24.80
C SER A 266 -2.39 -12.34 -23.92
N ASN A 267 -2.94 -11.16 -23.62
CA ASN A 267 -2.25 -10.10 -22.89
C ASN A 267 -2.95 -9.73 -21.57
N GLY A 268 -3.97 -10.49 -21.13
CA GLY A 268 -4.64 -10.23 -19.85
C GLY A 268 -3.67 -10.19 -18.66
N GLY A 269 -2.63 -11.02 -18.70
CA GLY A 269 -1.33 -10.80 -18.04
C GLY A 269 -1.31 -10.70 -16.51
N ILE A 270 -2.44 -10.84 -15.80
CA ILE A 270 -2.48 -10.75 -14.34
C ILE A 270 -1.64 -11.87 -13.74
N GLN A 271 -0.53 -11.51 -13.11
CA GLN A 271 0.27 -12.44 -12.34
C GLN A 271 -0.50 -12.84 -11.09
N LYS A 272 -0.80 -14.14 -10.95
CA LYS A 272 -1.52 -14.67 -9.79
C LYS A 272 -0.66 -14.78 -8.53
N SER A 273 0.67 -14.74 -8.69
CA SER A 273 1.61 -14.89 -7.58
C SER A 273 2.97 -14.26 -7.88
N GLY A 274 3.75 -13.99 -6.83
CA GLY A 274 5.15 -13.58 -6.96
C GLY A 274 5.36 -12.11 -7.36
N ALA A 275 4.29 -11.35 -7.57
CA ALA A 275 4.39 -9.92 -7.86
C ALA A 275 4.73 -9.07 -6.63
N CYS A 276 4.32 -9.54 -5.44
CA CYS A 276 4.50 -8.87 -4.16
C CYS A 276 5.56 -9.56 -3.31
N SER A 277 6.59 -8.80 -2.92
CA SER A 277 7.70 -9.25 -2.10
C SER A 277 7.42 -8.92 -0.63
N SER A 278 7.46 -9.94 0.23
CA SER A 278 7.43 -9.71 1.69
C SER A 278 8.74 -9.11 2.21
N THR A 279 9.84 -9.16 1.43
CA THR A 279 11.16 -8.68 1.84
C THR A 279 11.50 -7.27 1.36
N THR A 280 10.52 -6.54 0.83
CA THR A 280 10.65 -5.17 0.35
C THR A 280 9.67 -4.28 1.11
N VAL A 281 10.05 -3.88 2.32
CA VAL A 281 9.15 -3.31 3.33
C VAL A 281 9.06 -1.79 3.25
N PHE A 282 10.20 -1.11 3.24
CA PHE A 282 10.30 0.35 3.29
C PHE A 282 10.57 0.98 1.92
N LYS A 283 10.74 0.14 0.89
CA LYS A 283 10.90 0.55 -0.51
C LYS A 283 9.60 0.38 -1.29
N LYS A 284 9.43 1.18 -2.34
CA LYS A 284 8.33 1.06 -3.28
C LYS A 284 8.38 -0.29 -4.02
N GLN A 285 7.25 -0.97 -4.07
CA GLN A 285 7.09 -2.25 -4.79
C GLN A 285 6.28 -2.04 -6.06
N THR A 286 6.81 -1.31 -7.04
CA THR A 286 6.06 -0.91 -8.26
C THR A 286 5.40 -2.11 -8.96
N ASN A 287 6.10 -3.25 -9.07
CA ASN A 287 5.56 -4.46 -9.70
C ASN A 287 4.33 -5.00 -8.94
N CYS A 288 4.39 -5.02 -7.61
CA CYS A 288 3.26 -5.42 -6.76
C CYS A 288 2.10 -4.41 -6.88
N GLU A 289 2.39 -3.12 -6.71
CA GLU A 289 1.40 -2.05 -6.72
C GLU A 289 0.65 -1.96 -8.06
N GLN A 290 1.29 -2.36 -9.16
CA GLN A 290 0.72 -2.37 -10.52
C GLN A 290 0.20 -3.74 -10.96
N ALA A 291 0.32 -4.80 -10.15
CA ALA A 291 -0.02 -6.16 -10.55
C ALA A 291 -1.50 -6.34 -10.98
N GLN A 292 -2.40 -5.49 -10.48
CA GLN A 292 -3.82 -5.44 -10.88
C GLN A 292 -4.08 -4.85 -12.28
N GLN A 293 -3.08 -4.23 -12.92
CA GLN A 293 -3.23 -3.56 -14.22
C GLN A 293 -3.16 -4.54 -15.42
N GLY A 294 -2.68 -5.76 -15.21
CA GLY A 294 -2.37 -6.69 -16.29
C GLY A 294 -1.23 -6.17 -17.18
N ASP A 295 -1.16 -6.66 -18.41
CA ASP A 295 -0.11 -6.24 -19.35
C ASP A 295 -0.23 -4.75 -19.74
N SER A 296 0.90 -4.05 -19.79
CA SER A 296 0.99 -2.64 -20.17
C SER A 296 0.72 -2.41 -21.66
N THR A 297 0.86 -3.43 -22.50
CA THR A 297 0.61 -3.35 -23.94
C THR A 297 -0.87 -3.22 -24.26
N ILE A 298 -1.79 -3.69 -23.39
CA ILE A 298 -3.24 -3.60 -23.61
C ILE A 298 -3.67 -2.18 -23.98
N ASP A 299 -3.15 -1.15 -23.32
CA ASP A 299 -3.54 0.22 -23.64
C ASP A 299 -3.07 0.65 -25.04
N ASN A 300 -1.88 0.20 -25.46
CA ASN A 300 -1.30 0.49 -26.77
C ASN A 300 -2.04 -0.24 -27.88
N GLN A 301 -2.21 -1.56 -27.77
CA GLN A 301 -3.20 -2.32 -28.56
C GLN A 301 -4.59 -2.08 -27.98
N VAL A 302 -5.01 -0.84 -27.85
CA VAL A 302 -6.40 -0.36 -27.75
C VAL A 302 -6.41 1.05 -28.38
N ASN A 303 -5.32 1.81 -28.17
CA ASN A 303 -5.08 3.16 -28.70
C ASN A 303 -4.70 3.21 -30.18
N THR A 304 -3.81 2.35 -30.67
CA THR A 304 -3.35 2.45 -32.07
C THR A 304 -4.43 2.00 -33.05
N GLY A 305 -4.70 2.82 -34.07
CA GLY A 305 -5.73 2.53 -35.10
C GLY A 305 -5.39 1.35 -36.02
N ARG A 306 -4.17 0.80 -35.93
CA ARG A 306 -3.69 -0.38 -36.66
C ARG A 306 -3.33 -1.48 -35.68
N PHE A 307 -4.30 -2.34 -35.41
CA PHE A 307 -4.16 -3.48 -34.51
C PHE A 307 -3.64 -4.76 -35.16
N LEU A 308 -3.11 -4.66 -36.38
CA LEU A 308 -2.73 -5.84 -37.18
C LEU A 308 -1.22 -5.98 -37.43
N GLU A 309 -0.35 -5.12 -36.86
CA GLU A 309 1.09 -5.16 -37.19
C GLU A 309 2.04 -5.11 -35.98
N GLN A 310 1.55 -5.26 -34.74
CA GLN A 310 2.41 -5.33 -33.55
C GLN A 310 2.11 -6.60 -32.74
N MET A 311 2.41 -7.75 -33.32
CA MET A 311 2.63 -9.00 -32.57
C MET A 311 4.14 -9.28 -32.43
N GLU A 312 4.97 -8.25 -32.26
CA GLU A 312 6.34 -8.43 -31.84
C GLU A 312 6.43 -8.18 -30.34
N PHE A 313 6.71 -9.28 -29.64
CA PHE A 313 6.84 -9.40 -28.20
C PHE A 313 7.88 -8.43 -27.65
N GLU A 314 7.44 -7.35 -27.01
CA GLU A 314 8.20 -6.77 -25.91
C GLU A 314 7.63 -7.31 -24.60
N ASN A 315 8.22 -8.41 -24.15
CA ASN A 315 8.10 -8.85 -22.78
C ASN A 315 8.40 -7.64 -21.88
N ILE A 316 7.43 -7.26 -21.05
CA ILE A 316 7.68 -6.35 -19.93
C ILE A 316 8.77 -7.01 -19.11
N ARG A 317 10.01 -6.52 -19.26
CA ARG A 317 11.07 -6.84 -18.33
C ARG A 317 10.52 -6.47 -16.97
N VAL A 318 10.36 -7.48 -16.13
CA VAL A 318 10.29 -7.31 -14.68
C VAL A 318 11.47 -6.40 -14.34
N LEU A 319 11.22 -5.11 -14.15
CA LEU A 319 12.23 -4.20 -13.61
C LEU A 319 12.64 -4.86 -12.30
N GLN A 320 13.94 -5.15 -12.19
CA GLN A 320 14.54 -5.98 -11.14
C GLN A 320 13.84 -5.75 -9.81
N ALA A 321 13.39 -6.84 -9.17
CA ALA A 321 12.83 -6.77 -7.83
C ALA A 321 13.76 -5.91 -6.97
N PRO A 322 13.25 -4.86 -6.31
CA PRO A 322 14.09 -3.99 -5.50
C PRO A 322 14.92 -4.83 -4.53
N SER A 323 16.19 -4.48 -4.33
CA SER A 323 17.04 -5.19 -3.36
C SER A 323 16.33 -5.29 -2.01
N ALA A 324 16.27 -6.49 -1.45
CA ALA A 324 15.60 -6.74 -0.18
C ALA A 324 16.14 -5.81 0.93
N ASP A 325 15.25 -5.15 1.66
CA ASP A 325 15.55 -4.28 2.81
C ASP A 325 15.17 -4.94 4.14
N SER A 326 14.78 -6.21 4.07
CA SER A 326 14.42 -7.07 5.19
C SER A 326 14.84 -8.51 4.92
N THR A 327 14.81 -9.33 5.96
CA THR A 327 15.10 -10.76 5.94
C THR A 327 13.95 -11.52 6.59
N ILE A 328 13.81 -12.79 6.23
CA ILE A 328 12.79 -13.66 6.84
C ILE A 328 13.49 -14.59 7.82
N SER A 329 12.92 -14.73 9.01
CA SER A 329 13.38 -15.67 10.03
C SER A 329 12.28 -16.64 10.44
N SER A 330 12.65 -17.91 10.58
CA SER A 330 11.78 -18.97 11.08
C SER A 330 11.69 -19.00 12.61
N THR A 331 12.62 -18.33 13.32
CA THR A 331 12.75 -18.41 14.78
C THR A 331 12.36 -17.12 15.51
N GLY A 332 11.92 -16.08 14.78
CA GLY A 332 11.56 -14.80 15.37
C GLY A 332 11.31 -13.72 14.32
N GLY A 333 11.28 -12.46 14.77
CA GLY A 333 11.05 -11.29 13.91
C GLY A 333 9.70 -10.64 14.11
N VAL A 334 9.51 -9.49 13.47
CA VAL A 334 8.30 -8.67 13.61
C VAL A 334 7.11 -9.31 12.88
N ASN A 335 5.92 -9.12 13.43
CA ASN A 335 4.68 -9.30 12.69
C ASN A 335 4.44 -8.07 11.83
N ILE A 336 4.63 -8.20 10.52
CA ILE A 336 4.43 -7.14 9.53
C ILE A 336 2.97 -6.99 9.09
N LEU A 337 2.12 -8.00 9.31
CA LEU A 337 0.70 -7.94 8.94
C LEU A 337 -0.14 -7.55 10.16
N VAL A 338 -0.43 -6.25 10.28
CA VAL A 338 -1.18 -5.69 11.42
C VAL A 338 -2.54 -5.16 10.96
N GLN A 339 -3.61 -5.65 11.57
CA GLN A 339 -4.98 -5.30 11.22
C GLN A 339 -5.44 -4.05 11.97
N SER A 340 -6.51 -3.40 11.52
CA SER A 340 -7.13 -2.27 12.23
C SER A 340 -8.64 -2.26 11.98
N PRO A 341 -9.46 -1.78 12.94
CA PRO A 341 -10.86 -1.44 12.67
C PRO A 341 -11.03 -0.47 11.49
N GLY A 342 -10.05 0.40 11.22
CA GLY A 342 -10.04 1.30 10.07
C GLY A 342 -9.97 0.60 8.72
N ASP A 343 -9.57 -0.69 8.66
CA ASP A 343 -9.52 -1.46 7.42
C ASP A 343 -10.92 -1.62 6.78
N SER A 344 -12.00 -1.59 7.58
CA SER A 344 -13.38 -1.67 7.07
C SER A 344 -13.83 -0.44 6.30
N ASN A 345 -13.09 0.68 6.42
CA ASN A 345 -13.40 1.93 5.73
C ASN A 345 -12.67 2.05 4.38
N ILE A 346 -11.91 1.04 3.98
CA ILE A 346 -11.24 1.01 2.68
C ILE A 346 -12.29 0.71 1.60
N ASP A 347 -12.49 1.66 0.69
CA ASP A 347 -13.36 1.49 -0.47
C ASP A 347 -12.57 1.34 -1.79
N ALA A 348 -13.30 1.07 -2.86
CA ALA A 348 -12.72 0.88 -4.19
C ALA A 348 -12.35 2.19 -4.91
N ASP A 349 -12.83 3.33 -4.42
CA ASP A 349 -12.55 4.66 -4.98
C ASP A 349 -11.35 5.33 -4.27
N GLY A 350 -10.88 4.71 -3.19
CA GLY A 350 -9.80 5.19 -2.36
C GLY A 350 -10.21 6.30 -1.40
N ASN A 351 -11.51 6.44 -1.12
CA ASN A 351 -11.98 7.32 -0.06
C ASN A 351 -11.84 6.59 1.26
N VAL A 352 -10.96 7.11 2.11
CA VAL A 352 -10.78 6.62 3.46
C VAL A 352 -10.41 7.80 4.35
N ASP A 353 -10.89 7.81 5.58
CA ASP A 353 -10.49 8.84 6.54
C ASP A 353 -9.04 8.63 6.97
N THR A 354 -8.16 9.41 6.35
CA THR A 354 -6.74 9.51 6.68
C THR A 354 -6.43 10.68 7.60
N THR A 355 -7.45 11.29 8.24
CA THR A 355 -7.23 12.42 9.15
C THR A 355 -6.44 11.92 10.35
N THR A 356 -5.22 12.42 10.49
CA THR A 356 -4.39 12.20 11.65
C THR A 356 -4.55 13.39 12.59
N ASP A 357 -4.96 13.14 13.83
CA ASP A 357 -4.74 14.10 14.91
C ASP A 357 -3.22 14.14 15.15
N ALA A 358 -2.53 15.04 14.47
CA ALA A 358 -1.08 15.16 14.58
C ALA A 358 -0.70 15.28 16.07
N PRO A 359 0.29 14.51 16.56
CA PRO A 359 0.74 14.64 17.93
C PRO A 359 1.20 16.09 18.15
N GLY A 360 0.47 16.87 18.94
CA GLY A 360 0.84 18.27 19.22
C GLY A 360 2.28 18.36 19.75
N SER A 361 3.00 19.43 19.42
CA SER A 361 4.42 19.57 19.79
C SER A 361 4.58 19.63 21.32
N SER A 362 5.08 18.58 21.96
CA SER A 362 5.53 18.68 23.35
C SER A 362 6.98 19.15 23.37
N VAL A 363 7.19 20.46 23.26
CA VAL A 363 8.48 21.06 23.60
C VAL A 363 8.54 21.20 25.12
N ILE A 364 8.83 20.11 25.83
CA ILE A 364 9.37 20.23 27.18
C ILE A 364 10.82 19.77 27.09
N ASN A 365 11.70 20.77 26.92
CA ASN A 365 13.15 20.61 26.90
C ASN A 365 13.63 20.05 28.25
N SER A 366 13.59 18.73 28.41
CA SER A 366 14.22 18.00 29.52
C SER A 366 15.71 18.34 29.66
N PHE A 367 16.35 18.78 28.57
CA PHE A 367 17.72 19.26 28.53
C PHE A 367 17.98 20.55 29.35
N LEU A 368 16.98 21.43 29.48
CA LEU A 368 17.09 22.66 30.28
C LEU A 368 16.99 22.38 31.79
N LEU A 369 16.24 21.34 32.18
CA LEU A 369 16.12 20.94 33.58
C LEU A 369 17.38 20.21 34.06
N SER A 370 17.98 19.35 33.23
CA SER A 370 19.23 18.67 33.57
C SER A 370 20.43 19.62 33.66
N SER A 371 20.51 20.64 32.80
CA SER A 371 21.58 21.63 32.86
C SER A 371 21.43 22.58 34.04
N LEU A 372 20.20 22.92 34.45
CA LEU A 372 19.94 23.72 35.65
C LEU A 372 20.30 22.96 36.94
N ALA A 373 20.02 21.66 37.00
CA ALA A 373 20.38 20.81 38.14
C ALA A 373 21.90 20.65 38.30
N VAL A 374 22.64 20.51 37.19
CA VAL A 374 24.11 20.46 37.21
C VAL A 374 24.72 21.81 37.58
N LEU A 375 24.11 22.94 37.17
CA LEU A 375 24.54 24.27 37.59
C LEU A 375 24.34 24.48 39.10
N LEU A 376 23.19 24.04 39.64
CA LEU A 376 22.89 24.12 41.07
C LEU A 376 23.82 23.25 41.93
N LEU A 377 24.24 22.08 41.43
CA LEU A 377 25.23 21.21 42.07
C LEU A 377 26.68 21.71 41.95
N ALA A 378 26.97 22.65 41.05
CA ALA A 378 28.30 23.25 40.90
C ALA A 378 28.45 24.57 41.70
N ILE A 379 27.35 25.12 42.21
CA ILE A 379 27.31 26.36 43.01
C ILE A 379 27.27 26.06 44.52
N TYR A 380 26.94 24.83 44.91
CA TYR A 380 27.16 24.28 46.26
C TYR A 380 28.44 23.44 46.29
#